data_AF-A0A7C5PCL4-F1
#
_entry.id   AF-A0A7C5PCL4-F1
#
_cell.length_a   1.000
_cell.length_b   1.000
_cell.length_c   1.000
_cell.angle_alpha   90.00
_cell.angle_beta   90.00
_cell.angle_gamma   90.00
#
_symmetry.space_group_name_H-M   'P 1'
#
loop_
_entity.id
_entity.type
_entity.pdbx_description
1 polymer ?
#
loop_
_entity_poly.entity_id
_entity_poly.type
_entity_poly.pdbx_seq_one_letter_code
_entity_poly.pdbx_strand_id
1 'polypeptide(L)'
;MRWLKNSTGARIVLLFVIVSLAGSGCVSDTNSGHVDSESMKNVKLQIAGSTTVLPIAEECARIFMEKHPGSRVDVAGGGSSHGIKSVADGTVDIGDASRDIKDSEREAYPELVPHAVAKDGVAPVVHPSNRINALTMEELQQIYTGEIT
;
A
#
# COMPACT_ATOMS: atom_id res chain seq x y z
N MET A 1 49.44 27.77 39.22
CA MET A 1 50.01 26.56 39.88
C MET A 1 49.63 26.56 41.35
N ARG A 2 48.55 25.86 41.72
CA ARG A 2 48.16 25.52 43.10
C ARG A 2 46.81 24.79 43.06
N TRP A 3 46.83 23.56 42.57
CA TRP A 3 45.69 22.63 42.70
C TRP A 3 46.21 21.23 43.03
N LEU A 4 46.90 21.13 44.18
CA LEU A 4 47.20 19.86 44.83
C LEU A 4 47.15 20.09 46.34
N LYS A 5 45.95 19.96 46.91
CA LYS A 5 45.73 19.59 48.32
C LYS A 5 44.24 19.34 48.56
N ASN A 6 43.82 18.09 48.34
CA ASN A 6 42.90 17.39 49.22
C ASN A 6 42.84 15.90 48.84
N SER A 7 43.43 15.06 49.69
CA SER A 7 43.80 13.66 49.45
C SER A 7 42.67 12.67 49.75
N THR A 8 41.46 12.94 49.26
CA THR A 8 40.29 12.06 49.48
C THR A 8 39.66 11.61 48.16
N GLY A 9 39.76 12.40 47.08
CA GLY A 9 39.22 12.05 45.76
C GLY A 9 40.06 11.03 44.96
N ALA A 10 41.38 10.99 45.17
CA ALA A 10 42.28 10.10 44.42
C ALA A 10 42.15 8.61 44.79
N ARG A 11 41.61 8.29 45.97
CA ARG A 11 41.42 6.91 46.44
C ARG A 11 40.13 6.26 45.90
N ILE A 12 39.13 7.05 45.54
CA ILE A 12 37.85 6.56 44.99
C ILE A 12 37.99 6.26 43.50
N VAL A 13 38.79 7.05 42.77
CA VAL A 13 39.06 6.83 41.35
C VAL A 13 39.96 5.61 41.11
N LEU A 14 40.86 5.29 42.05
CA LEU A 14 41.74 4.11 41.93
C LEU A 14 41.01 2.78 42.20
N LEU A 15 39.90 2.80 42.95
CA LEU A 15 39.10 1.60 43.23
C LEU A 15 38.10 1.25 42.11
N PHE A 16 37.71 2.22 41.27
CA PHE A 16 36.81 1.98 40.14
C PHE A 16 37.51 1.46 38.87
N VAL A 17 38.83 1.59 38.76
CA VAL A 17 39.59 1.16 37.56
C VAL A 17 39.99 -0.33 37.62
N ILE A 18 39.92 -0.97 38.79
CA ILE A 18 40.34 -2.38 38.97
C ILE A 18 39.17 -3.37 38.73
N VAL A 19 37.92 -2.90 38.65
CA VAL A 19 36.73 -3.73 38.37
C VAL A 19 36.48 -3.90 36.86
N SER A 20 37.44 -3.53 36.02
CA SER A 20 37.35 -3.68 34.55
C SER A 20 38.27 -4.76 33.98
N LEU A 21 38.87 -5.62 34.82
CA LEU A 21 39.92 -6.56 34.39
C LEU A 21 39.67 -8.04 34.76
N ALA A 22 38.40 -8.48 34.79
CA ALA A 22 38.06 -9.90 34.88
C ALA A 22 36.81 -10.21 34.06
N GLY A 23 36.98 -10.33 32.75
CA GLY A 23 35.90 -10.66 31.81
C GLY A 23 36.44 -11.11 30.46
N SER A 24 37.46 -11.98 30.44
CA SER A 24 37.86 -12.70 29.23
C SER A 24 36.84 -13.79 28.93
N GLY A 25 35.78 -13.43 28.20
CA GLY A 25 34.92 -14.36 27.49
C GLY A 25 35.14 -14.19 25.98
N CYS A 26 35.55 -15.25 25.29
CA CYS A 26 35.66 -15.31 23.83
C CYS A 26 34.36 -14.85 23.16
N VAL A 27 34.43 -13.80 22.33
CA VAL A 27 33.41 -13.56 21.31
C VAL A 27 33.85 -14.33 20.06
N SER A 28 33.11 -15.37 19.72
CA SER A 28 33.21 -16.03 18.42
C SER A 28 32.36 -15.24 17.44
N ASP A 29 33.00 -14.54 16.51
CA ASP A 29 32.37 -13.98 15.32
C ASP A 29 31.75 -15.12 14.51
N THR A 30 30.48 -15.40 14.79
CA THR A 30 29.61 -16.12 13.86
C THR A 30 28.67 -15.08 13.31
N ASN A 31 29.02 -14.55 12.14
CA ASN A 31 28.21 -13.65 11.34
C ASN A 31 26.97 -14.43 10.84
N SER A 32 26.05 -14.70 11.77
CA SER A 32 24.71 -15.16 11.47
C SER A 32 23.90 -13.89 11.30
N GLY A 33 23.66 -13.50 10.06
CA GLY A 33 22.82 -12.38 9.71
C GLY A 33 21.47 -12.55 10.41
N HIS A 34 21.28 -11.78 11.48
CA HIS A 34 19.97 -11.50 12.03
C HIS A 34 19.27 -10.71 10.93
N VAL A 35 18.43 -11.40 10.15
CA VAL A 35 17.37 -10.73 9.42
C VAL A 35 16.51 -10.16 10.52
N ASP A 36 16.72 -8.89 10.85
CA ASP A 36 15.78 -8.13 11.65
C ASP A 36 14.45 -8.28 10.95
N SER A 37 13.64 -9.19 11.47
CA SER A 37 12.22 -9.28 11.20
C SER A 37 11.64 -7.97 11.69
N GLU A 38 11.74 -6.92 10.86
CA GLU A 38 10.90 -5.73 10.92
C GLU A 38 9.50 -6.23 11.26
N SER A 39 9.08 -6.03 12.51
CA SER A 39 7.77 -6.44 12.95
C SER A 39 6.79 -5.68 12.06
N MET A 40 6.19 -6.35 11.08
CA MET A 40 5.24 -5.73 10.16
C MET A 40 4.19 -5.04 11.03
N LYS A 41 4.23 -3.71 11.04
CA LYS A 41 3.26 -2.91 11.79
C LYS A 41 1.88 -3.29 11.26
N ASN A 42 0.97 -3.61 12.17
CA ASN A 42 -0.43 -3.79 11.86
C ASN A 42 -0.93 -2.55 11.09
N VAL A 43 -1.39 -2.76 9.86
CA VAL A 43 -1.84 -1.67 8.98
C VAL A 43 -3.36 -1.56 9.06
N LYS A 44 -3.87 -0.33 9.10
CA LYS A 44 -5.29 -0.05 8.84
C LYS A 44 -5.38 0.69 7.52
N LEU A 45 -6.09 0.15 6.54
CA LEU A 45 -6.30 0.76 5.24
C LEU A 45 -7.79 0.90 4.96
N GLN A 46 -8.16 2.04 4.41
CA GLN A 46 -9.47 2.30 3.82
C GLN A 46 -9.29 2.43 2.30
N ILE A 47 -10.08 1.65 1.55
CA ILE A 47 -10.06 1.64 0.09
C ILE A 47 -11.49 1.92 -0.40
N ALA A 48 -11.65 2.82 -1.37
CA ALA A 48 -12.94 3.02 -2.00
C ALA A 48 -12.84 3.35 -3.49
N GLY A 49 -13.87 3.02 -4.26
CA GLY A 49 -13.98 3.48 -5.64
C GLY A 49 -14.68 2.51 -6.59
N SER A 50 -13.98 2.15 -7.66
CA SER A 50 -14.53 1.40 -8.79
C SER A 50 -15.30 0.14 -8.35
N THR A 51 -16.56 0.05 -8.80
CA THR A 51 -17.40 -1.14 -8.61
C THR A 51 -16.93 -2.33 -9.44
N THR A 52 -16.18 -2.09 -10.51
CA THR A 52 -15.57 -3.16 -11.31
C THR A 52 -14.38 -3.77 -10.59
N VAL A 53 -13.59 -2.95 -9.89
CA VAL A 53 -12.40 -3.40 -9.13
C VAL A 53 -12.78 -4.01 -7.78
N LEU A 54 -13.90 -3.57 -7.19
CA LEU A 54 -14.38 -3.97 -5.87
C LEU A 54 -14.22 -5.48 -5.55
N PRO A 55 -14.75 -6.44 -6.34
CA PRO A 55 -14.66 -7.86 -5.97
C PRO A 55 -13.23 -8.37 -5.92
N ILE A 56 -12.34 -7.84 -6.76
CA ILE A 56 -10.91 -8.20 -6.76
C ILE A 56 -10.22 -7.56 -5.55
N ALA A 57 -10.52 -6.29 -5.25
CA ALA A 57 -9.96 -5.59 -4.10
C ALA A 57 -10.38 -6.23 -2.76
N GLU A 58 -11.65 -6.65 -2.62
CA GLU A 58 -12.15 -7.36 -1.45
C GLU A 58 -11.42 -8.70 -1.24
N GLU A 59 -11.20 -9.48 -2.29
CA GLU A 59 -10.48 -10.75 -2.19
C GLU A 59 -8.99 -10.54 -1.87
N CYS A 60 -8.36 -9.52 -2.48
CA CYS A 60 -7.01 -9.11 -2.12
C CYS A 60 -6.91 -8.69 -0.65
N ALA A 61 -7.87 -7.91 -0.15
CA ALA A 61 -7.93 -7.50 1.25
C ALA A 61 -8.08 -8.71 2.19
N ARG A 62 -8.94 -9.68 1.84
CA ARG A 62 -9.12 -10.92 2.60
C ARG A 62 -7.81 -11.71 2.70
N ILE A 63 -7.16 -11.98 1.56
CA ILE A 63 -5.88 -12.70 1.50
C ILE A 63 -4.78 -11.94 2.25
N PHE A 64 -4.75 -10.61 2.14
CA PHE A 64 -3.79 -9.79 2.85
C PHE A 64 -3.94 -9.89 4.37
N MET A 65 -5.17 -9.78 4.88
CA MET A 65 -5.47 -9.90 6.31
C MET A 65 -5.22 -11.30 6.86
N GLU A 66 -5.42 -12.35 6.04
CA GLU A 66 -5.06 -13.73 6.40
C GLU A 66 -3.55 -13.89 6.61
N LYS A 67 -2.74 -13.25 5.76
CA LYS A 67 -1.27 -13.30 5.84
C LYS A 67 -0.67 -12.34 6.87
N HIS A 68 -1.41 -11.31 7.28
CA HIS A 68 -0.95 -10.30 8.24
C HIS A 68 -1.94 -10.16 9.40
N PRO A 69 -1.95 -11.13 10.33
CA PRO A 69 -2.84 -11.09 11.49
C PRO A 69 -2.65 -9.80 12.28
N GLY A 70 -3.72 -9.03 12.45
CA GLY A 70 -3.71 -7.74 13.16
C GLY A 70 -3.83 -6.52 12.24
N SER A 71 -3.62 -6.67 10.93
CA SER A 71 -3.98 -5.66 9.94
C SER A 71 -5.49 -5.68 9.65
N ARG A 72 -6.02 -4.53 9.22
CA ARG A 72 -7.41 -4.36 8.79
C ARG A 72 -7.45 -3.58 7.48
N VAL A 73 -8.14 -4.12 6.48
CA VAL A 73 -8.36 -3.47 5.19
C VAL A 73 -9.87 -3.45 4.96
N ASP A 74 -10.46 -2.25 4.90
CA ASP A 74 -11.86 -2.05 4.57
C ASP A 74 -11.96 -1.55 3.12
N VAL A 75 -12.82 -2.19 2.32
CA VAL A 75 -13.00 -1.88 0.89
C VAL A 75 -14.46 -1.52 0.64
N ALA A 76 -14.70 -0.44 -0.10
CA ALA A 76 -16.04 0.03 -0.45
C ALA A 76 -16.18 0.38 -1.94
N GLY A 77 -17.36 0.11 -2.51
CA GLY A 77 -17.71 0.59 -3.85
C GLY A 77 -18.10 2.08 -3.88
N GLY A 78 -18.39 2.59 -5.07
CA GLY A 78 -18.85 3.98 -5.28
C GLY A 78 -18.59 4.54 -6.68
N GLY A 79 -17.82 3.81 -7.50
CA GLY A 79 -17.43 4.19 -8.85
C GLY A 79 -16.07 4.91 -8.91
N SER A 80 -15.44 4.93 -10.08
CA SER A 80 -14.07 5.44 -10.25
C SER A 80 -13.92 6.92 -9.87
N SER A 81 -14.89 7.78 -10.22
CA SER A 81 -14.85 9.20 -9.83
C SER A 81 -14.99 9.40 -8.32
N HIS A 82 -15.76 8.53 -7.65
CA HIS A 82 -15.84 8.55 -6.19
C HIS A 82 -14.48 8.17 -5.59
N GLY A 83 -13.85 7.08 -6.06
CA GLY A 83 -12.54 6.64 -5.57
C GLY A 83 -11.46 7.71 -5.72
N ILE A 84 -11.34 8.30 -6.91
CA ILE A 84 -10.38 9.39 -7.20
C ILE A 84 -10.58 10.58 -6.26
N LYS A 85 -11.83 11.01 -6.07
CA LYS A 85 -12.13 12.12 -5.17
C LYS A 85 -11.86 11.76 -3.72
N SER A 86 -12.28 10.57 -3.28
CA SER A 86 -12.13 10.14 -1.89
C SER A 86 -10.67 10.07 -1.46
N VAL A 87 -9.77 9.61 -2.34
CA VAL A 87 -8.33 9.57 -2.04
C VAL A 87 -7.71 10.97 -2.10
N ALA A 88 -8.13 11.82 -3.06
CA ALA A 88 -7.66 13.21 -3.12
C ALA A 88 -8.07 14.03 -1.90
N ASP A 89 -9.30 13.83 -1.41
CA ASP A 89 -9.82 14.47 -0.21
C ASP A 89 -9.23 13.85 1.08
N GLY A 90 -8.41 12.80 0.98
CA GLY A 90 -7.76 12.11 2.11
C GLY A 90 -8.73 11.31 2.99
N THR A 91 -9.92 10.99 2.47
CA THR A 91 -10.95 10.22 3.21
C THR A 91 -10.70 8.71 3.17
N VAL A 92 -9.93 8.25 2.18
CA VAL A 92 -9.45 6.88 2.04
C VAL A 92 -7.96 6.88 1.70
N ASP A 93 -7.27 5.79 2.01
CA ASP A 93 -5.85 5.64 1.71
C ASP A 93 -5.60 5.28 0.24
N ILE A 94 -6.54 4.55 -0.38
CA ILE A 94 -6.46 4.10 -1.78
C ILE A 94 -7.80 4.37 -2.48
N GLY A 95 -7.73 5.04 -3.63
CA GLY A 95 -8.86 5.30 -4.51
C GLY A 95 -8.84 4.38 -5.73
N ASP A 96 -9.73 3.39 -5.78
CA ASP A 96 -9.80 2.44 -6.89
C ASP A 96 -10.47 3.06 -8.12
N ALA A 97 -9.90 2.85 -9.31
CA ALA A 97 -10.44 3.32 -10.58
C ALA A 97 -10.28 2.26 -11.68
N SER A 98 -11.35 2.01 -12.44
CA SER A 98 -11.35 1.15 -13.64
C SER A 98 -11.14 1.92 -14.94
N ARG A 99 -10.61 3.14 -14.84
CA ARG A 99 -10.26 4.02 -15.96
C ARG A 99 -9.13 4.94 -15.55
N ASP A 100 -8.49 5.55 -16.54
CA ASP A 100 -7.49 6.60 -16.30
C ASP A 100 -8.13 7.83 -15.63
N ILE A 101 -7.31 8.56 -14.89
CA ILE A 101 -7.69 9.85 -14.29
C ILE A 101 -7.93 10.84 -15.43
N LYS A 102 -9.10 11.49 -15.43
CA LYS A 102 -9.45 12.49 -16.45
C LYS A 102 -8.54 13.70 -16.34
N ASP A 103 -8.33 14.42 -17.43
CA ASP A 103 -7.56 15.68 -17.43
C ASP A 103 -8.08 16.66 -16.38
N SER A 104 -9.41 16.85 -16.30
CA SER A 104 -10.04 17.70 -15.28
C SER A 104 -9.78 17.25 -13.84
N GLU A 105 -9.66 15.95 -13.61
CA GLU A 105 -9.34 15.38 -12.28
C GLU A 105 -7.85 15.53 -11.97
N ARG A 106 -6.97 15.40 -12.97
CA ARG A 106 -5.53 15.65 -12.82
C ARG A 106 -5.21 17.13 -12.56
N GLU A 107 -5.94 18.03 -13.19
CA GLU A 107 -5.83 19.47 -12.94
C GLU A 107 -6.29 19.84 -11.53
N ALA A 108 -7.37 19.20 -11.05
CA ALA A 108 -7.88 19.41 -9.71
C ALA A 108 -6.98 18.81 -8.61
N TYR A 109 -6.38 17.65 -8.89
CA TYR A 109 -5.61 16.84 -7.93
C TYR A 109 -4.25 16.43 -8.51
N PRO A 110 -3.33 17.39 -8.75
CA PRO A 110 -2.07 17.14 -9.45
C PRO A 110 -1.11 16.22 -8.68
N GLU A 111 -1.30 16.07 -7.38
CA GLU A 111 -0.52 15.21 -6.49
C GLU A 111 -0.91 13.72 -6.56
N LEU A 112 -2.04 13.37 -7.19
CA LEU A 112 -2.44 11.98 -7.32
C LEU A 112 -1.47 11.20 -8.21
N VAL A 113 -0.98 10.08 -7.67
CA VAL A 113 -0.09 9.17 -8.38
C VAL A 113 -0.87 7.90 -8.75
N PRO A 114 -1.18 7.67 -10.04
CA PRO A 114 -1.85 6.46 -10.46
C PRO A 114 -0.90 5.26 -10.41
N HIS A 115 -1.37 4.15 -9.84
CA HIS A 115 -0.67 2.87 -9.84
C HIS A 115 -1.51 1.83 -10.61
N ALA A 116 -0.97 1.35 -11.73
CA ALA A 116 -1.63 0.30 -12.51
C ALA A 116 -1.49 -1.05 -11.82
N VAL A 117 -2.62 -1.70 -11.50
CA VAL A 117 -2.66 -2.99 -10.81
C VAL A 117 -3.09 -4.15 -11.71
N ALA A 118 -3.84 -3.88 -12.77
CA ALA A 118 -4.35 -4.89 -13.69
C ALA A 118 -4.69 -4.29 -15.07
N LYS A 119 -4.94 -5.17 -16.05
CA LYS A 119 -5.58 -4.82 -17.32
C LYS A 119 -6.94 -5.53 -17.38
N ASP A 120 -7.97 -4.77 -17.71
CA ASP A 120 -9.35 -5.25 -17.87
C ASP A 120 -9.78 -5.22 -19.34
N GLY A 121 -10.69 -6.11 -19.73
CA GLY A 121 -11.22 -6.23 -21.08
C GLY A 121 -12.74 -6.28 -21.07
N VAL A 122 -13.37 -5.36 -21.79
CA VAL A 122 -14.82 -5.33 -21.98
C VAL A 122 -15.15 -5.81 -23.39
N ALA A 123 -16.06 -6.77 -23.49
CA ALA A 123 -16.52 -7.33 -24.77
C ALA A 123 -18.06 -7.25 -24.87
N PRO A 124 -18.61 -6.80 -26.01
CA PRO A 124 -20.03 -6.96 -26.29
C PRO A 124 -20.40 -8.45 -26.33
N VAL A 125 -21.52 -8.80 -25.70
CA VAL A 125 -22.07 -10.16 -25.70
C VAL A 125 -23.46 -10.11 -26.32
N VAL A 126 -23.69 -10.99 -27.31
CA VAL A 126 -24.99 -11.15 -27.97
C VAL A 126 -25.66 -12.44 -27.53
N HIS A 127 -26.99 -12.51 -27.66
CA HIS A 127 -27.74 -13.73 -27.38
C HIS A 127 -27.32 -14.86 -28.36
N PRO A 128 -27.26 -16.14 -27.94
CA PRO A 128 -26.84 -17.24 -28.81
C PRO A 128 -27.66 -17.43 -30.09
N SER A 129 -28.91 -16.95 -30.12
CA SER A 129 -29.75 -16.98 -31.33
C SER A 129 -29.51 -15.82 -32.30
N ASN A 130 -28.63 -14.87 -31.96
CA ASN A 130 -28.30 -13.76 -32.84
C ASN A 130 -27.51 -14.30 -34.04
N ARG A 131 -27.95 -13.94 -35.25
CA ARG A 131 -27.36 -14.45 -36.51
C ARG A 131 -26.12 -13.66 -36.93
N ILE A 132 -25.88 -12.51 -36.30
CA ILE A 132 -24.73 -11.64 -36.57
C ILE A 132 -23.50 -12.21 -35.84
N ASN A 133 -22.45 -12.51 -36.62
CA ASN A 133 -21.23 -13.16 -36.11
C ASN A 133 -20.03 -12.22 -36.00
N ALA A 134 -20.15 -10.99 -36.49
CA ALA A 134 -19.14 -9.96 -36.39
C ALA A 134 -19.82 -8.58 -36.45
N LEU A 135 -19.27 -7.62 -35.72
CA LEU A 135 -19.67 -6.22 -35.76
C LEU A 135 -18.41 -5.36 -35.79
N THR A 136 -18.44 -4.29 -36.56
CA THR A 136 -17.41 -3.24 -36.47
C THR A 136 -17.68 -2.33 -35.26
N MET A 137 -16.68 -1.53 -34.89
CA MET A 137 -16.87 -0.54 -33.81
C MET A 137 -17.89 0.52 -34.18
N GLU A 138 -17.96 0.90 -35.46
CA GLU A 138 -18.95 1.84 -35.99
C GLU A 138 -20.37 1.26 -35.88
N GLU A 139 -20.57 -0.01 -36.26
CA GLU A 139 -21.87 -0.68 -36.13
C GLU A 139 -22.29 -0.81 -34.65
N LEU A 140 -21.36 -1.16 -33.76
CA LEU A 140 -21.60 -1.18 -32.33
C LEU A 140 -22.01 0.21 -31.82
N GLN A 141 -21.30 1.26 -32.22
CA GLN A 141 -21.65 2.63 -31.86
C GLN A 141 -23.07 2.97 -32.32
N GLN A 142 -23.42 2.68 -33.57
CA GLN A 142 -24.75 2.93 -34.13
C GLN A 142 -25.86 2.17 -33.40
N ILE A 143 -25.58 0.96 -32.93
CA ILE A 143 -26.51 0.20 -32.08
C ILE A 143 -26.72 0.92 -30.74
N TYR A 144 -25.65 1.34 -30.06
CA TYR A 144 -25.75 2.01 -28.76
C TYR A 144 -26.29 3.45 -28.83
N THR A 145 -26.18 4.11 -29.98
CA THR A 145 -26.83 5.41 -30.24
C THR A 145 -28.27 5.28 -30.73
N GLY A 146 -28.71 4.07 -31.08
CA GLY A 146 -30.07 3.80 -31.58
C GLY A 146 -30.27 4.15 -33.06
N GLU A 147 -29.20 4.37 -33.82
CA GLU A 147 -29.24 4.54 -35.27
C GLU A 147 -29.51 3.21 -35.99
N ILE A 148 -29.01 2.11 -35.42
CA ILE A 148 -29.33 0.74 -35.81
C ILE A 148 -30.14 0.10 -34.67
N THR A 149 -31.26 -0.53 -34.99
CA THR A 149 -32.17 -1.20 -34.04
C THR A 149 -32.40 -2.66 -34.38
#